data_AF-A0A8T5M985-F1
#
_entry.id   AF-A0A8T5M985-F1
#
_cell.length_a   1.000
_cell.length_b   1.000
_cell.length_c   1.000
_cell.angle_alpha   90.00
_cell.angle_beta   90.00
_cell.angle_gamma   90.00
#
_symmetry.space_group_name_H-M   'P 1'
#
loop_
_entity.id
_entity.type
_entity.pdbx_description
1 polymer ?
#
loop_
_entity_poly.entity_id
_entity_poly.type
_entity_poly.pdbx_seq_one_letter_code
_entity_poly.pdbx_strand_id
1 'polypeptide(L)' 'MAAETFLIFWIIFLIFIIFAIAVLTMIFWIWMIVDCAQRNFKNENDKILWILVIVLAGIIGAIIYYFVVKHKDKK' A
#
# COMPACT_ATOMS: atom_id res chain seq x y z
N MET A 1 -4.53 13.52 -38.64
CA MET A 1 -5.73 13.78 -37.81
C MET A 1 -6.17 12.53 -37.04
N ALA A 2 -6.40 11.37 -37.69
CA ALA A 2 -6.86 10.15 -36.99
C ALA A 2 -5.82 9.44 -36.09
N ALA A 3 -4.53 9.51 -36.41
CA ALA A 3 -3.47 8.90 -35.60
C ALA A 3 -3.32 9.62 -34.24
N GLU A 4 -3.34 10.95 -34.23
CA GLU A 4 -3.26 11.77 -33.01
C GLU A 4 -4.40 11.46 -32.04
N THR A 5 -5.63 11.30 -32.55
CA THR A 5 -6.80 10.96 -31.71
C THR A 5 -6.70 9.57 -31.11
N PHE A 6 -6.11 8.60 -31.83
CA PHE A 6 -5.87 7.26 -31.32
C PHE A 6 -4.82 7.25 -30.19
N LEU A 7 -3.73 8.01 -30.36
CA LEU A 7 -2.69 8.16 -29.34
C LEU A 7 -3.23 8.80 -28.06
N ILE A 8 -4.03 9.88 -28.19
CA ILE A 8 -4.64 10.56 -27.04
C ILE A 8 -5.55 9.62 -26.25
N PHE A 9 -6.38 8.82 -26.94
CA PHE A 9 -7.25 7.85 -26.29
C PHE A 9 -6.44 6.82 -25.47
N TRP A 10 -5.36 6.29 -26.03
CA TRP A 10 -4.48 5.35 -25.34
C TRP A 10 -3.78 5.98 -24.13
N ILE A 11 -3.32 7.22 -24.25
CA ILE A 11 -2.69 7.95 -23.15
C ILE A 11 -3.67 8.16 -22.00
N ILE A 12 -4.91 8.58 -22.29
CA ILE A 12 -5.96 8.75 -21.27
C ILE A 12 -6.27 7.42 -20.58
N PHE A 13 -6.38 6.34 -21.34
CA PHE A 13 -6.60 5.01 -20.80
C PHE A 13 -5.46 4.56 -19.86
N LEU A 14 -4.20 4.80 -20.24
CA LEU A 14 -3.04 4.52 -19.40
C LEU A 14 -3.04 5.34 -18.11
N ILE A 15 -3.35 6.64 -18.19
CA ILE A 15 -3.44 7.52 -17.02
C ILE A 15 -4.51 7.01 -16.05
N PHE A 16 -5.66 6.57 -16.57
CA PHE A 16 -6.72 6.01 -15.74
C PHE A 16 -6.28 4.74 -14.99
N ILE A 17 -5.55 3.85 -15.66
CA ILE A 17 -4.99 2.64 -15.03
C ILE A 17 -3.99 3.01 -13.93
N ILE A 18 -3.06 3.92 -14.21
CA ILE A 18 -2.05 4.35 -13.24
C ILE A 18 -2.74 4.98 -12.01
N PHE A 19 -3.76 5.80 -12.24
CA PHE A 19 -4.55 6.40 -11.17
C PHE A 19 -5.26 5.34 -10.32
N ALA A 20 -5.90 4.35 -10.94
CA ALA A 20 -6.54 3.26 -10.22
C ALA A 20 -5.53 2.47 -9.35
N ILE A 21 -4.35 2.16 -9.88
CA ILE A 21 -3.28 1.47 -9.13
C ILE A 21 -2.79 2.33 -7.96
N ALA A 22 -2.62 3.63 -8.15
CA ALA A 22 -2.21 4.55 -7.09
C ALA A 22 -3.23 4.56 -5.94
N VAL A 23 -4.53 4.62 -6.26
CA VAL A 23 -5.61 4.58 -5.26
C VAL A 23 -5.61 3.24 -4.51
N LEU A 24 -5.54 2.11 -5.22
CA LEU A 24 -5.48 0.79 -4.59
C LEU A 24 -4.28 0.64 -3.65
N THR A 25 -3.14 1.18 -4.07
CA THR A 25 -1.91 1.14 -3.29
C THR A 25 -1.99 2.01 -2.04
N MET A 26 -2.63 3.18 -2.14
CA MET A 26 -2.91 4.05 -0.99
C MET A 26 -3.87 3.38 0.00
N ILE A 27 -4.94 2.75 -0.50
CA ILE A 27 -5.87 1.97 0.34
C ILE A 27 -5.12 0.84 1.05
N PHE A 28 -4.27 0.09 0.34
CA PHE A 28 -3.47 -0.98 0.93
C PHE A 28 -2.54 -0.47 2.04
N TRP A 29 -1.85 0.66 1.80
CA TRP A 29 -0.97 1.27 2.79
C TRP A 29 -1.72 1.67 4.06
N ILE A 30 -2.85 2.37 3.92
CA ILE A 30 -3.70 2.77 5.06
C ILE A 30 -4.22 1.53 5.80
N TRP A 31 -4.65 0.51 5.06
CA TRP A 31 -5.14 -0.72 5.65
C TRP A 31 -4.09 -1.43 6.50
N MET A 32 -2.81 -1.42 6.09
CA MET A 32 -1.72 -1.97 6.91
C MET A 32 -1.46 -1.16 8.18
N ILE A 33 -1.60 0.17 8.13
CA ILE A 33 -1.51 1.02 9.34
C ILE A 33 -2.63 0.66 10.31
N VAL A 34 -3.87 0.53 9.83
CA VAL A 34 -5.03 0.16 10.66
C VAL A 34 -4.85 -1.24 11.26
N ASP A 35 -4.41 -2.22 10.46
CA ASP A 35 -4.11 -3.58 10.94
C ASP A 35 -3.05 -3.55 12.05
N CYS A 36 -1.97 -2.81 11.86
CA CYS A 36 -0.92 -2.66 12.87
C CYS A 36 -1.43 -1.95 14.13
N ALA A 37 -2.26 -0.91 13.99
CA ALA A 37 -2.81 -0.20 15.14
C ALA A 37 -3.76 -1.09 15.97
N GLN A 38 -4.56 -1.93 15.33
CA GLN A 38 -5.54 -2.81 15.98
C GLN A 38 -4.93 -4.12 16.49
N ARG A 39 -3.79 -4.55 15.96
CA ARG A 39 -3.12 -5.78 16.38
C ARG A 39 -2.65 -5.70 17.84
N ASN A 40 -2.83 -6.80 18.58
CA ASN A 40 -2.31 -6.94 19.94
C ASN A 40 -0.88 -7.49 19.89
N PHE A 41 0.11 -6.61 19.90
CA PHE A 41 1.51 -7.01 20.03
C PHE A 41 1.80 -7.41 21.48
N LYS A 42 2.68 -8.41 21.66
CA LYS A 42 3.16 -8.83 22.98
C LYS A 42 3.94 -7.72 23.69
N ASN A 43 4.60 -6.87 22.91
CA ASN A 43 5.37 -5.72 23.40
C ASN A 43 4.84 -4.45 22.72
N GLU A 44 4.55 -3.42 23.51
CA GLU A 44 4.05 -2.14 23.02
C GLU A 44 5.06 -1.43 22.10
N ASN A 45 6.36 -1.59 22.39
CA ASN A 45 7.42 -1.04 21.56
C ASN A 45 7.42 -1.63 20.14
N ASP A 46 7.04 -2.91 19.99
CA ASP A 46 6.97 -3.54 18.66
C ASP A 46 5.86 -2.92 17.82
N LYS A 47 4.71 -2.59 18.44
CA LYS A 47 3.62 -1.89 17.75
C LYS A 47 4.09 -0.54 17.22
N ILE A 48 4.73 0.25 18.08
CA ILE A 48 5.21 1.59 17.73
C ILE A 48 6.25 1.50 16.61
N LEU A 49 7.19 0.56 16.71
CA LEU A 49 8.23 0.36 15.69
C LEU A 49 7.62 -0.01 14.33
N TRP A 50 6.66 -0.93 14.30
CA TRP A 50 6.01 -1.32 13.03
C TRP A 50 5.17 -0.20 12.43
N ILE A 51 4.42 0.55 13.23
CA ILE A 51 3.71 1.75 12.75
C ILE A 51 4.70 2.74 12.15
N LEU A 52 5.84 2.98 12.80
CA LEU A 52 6.85 3.91 12.33
C LEU A 52 7.45 3.44 10.99
N VAL A 53 7.75 2.14 10.87
CA VAL A 53 8.24 1.54 9.62
C VAL A 53 7.22 1.69 8.49
N ILE A 54 5.94 1.40 8.74
CA ILE A 54 4.89 1.52 7.72
C ILE A 54 4.71 2.98 7.29
N VAL A 55 4.70 3.92 8.25
CA VAL A 55 4.47 5.34 7.96
C VAL A 55 5.67 5.97 7.25
N LEU A 56 6.91 5.73 7.72
CA LEU A 56 8.11 6.34 7.14
C LEU A 56 8.55 5.70 5.83
N ALA A 57 8.46 4.37 5.71
CA ALA A 57 8.83 3.67 4.48
C ALA A 57 7.67 3.57 3.47
N GLY A 58 6.49 4.09 3.82
CA GLY A 58 5.32 4.11 2.95
C GLY A 58 4.88 2.71 2.52
N ILE A 59 4.67 2.55 1.21
CA ILE A 59 4.22 1.28 0.59
C ILE A 59 5.22 0.15 0.86
N ILE A 60 6.53 0.44 0.84
CA ILE A 60 7.57 -0.56 1.11
C ILE A 60 7.43 -1.08 2.55
N GLY A 61 7.20 -0.17 3.50
CA GLY A 61 6.93 -0.53 4.91
C GLY A 61 5.68 -1.38 5.07
N ALA A 62 4.58 -1.04 4.38
CA ALA A 62 3.35 -1.83 4.37
C ALA A 62 3.56 -3.25 3.81
N ILE A 63 4.33 -3.40 2.72
CA ILE A 63 4.66 -4.71 2.15
C ILE A 63 5.48 -5.54 3.14
N ILE A 64 6.52 -4.95 3.73
CA ILE A 64 7.37 -5.66 4.72
C ILE A 64 6.52 -6.08 5.93
N TYR A 65 5.68 -5.19 6.46
CA TYR A 65 4.77 -5.51 7.56
C TYR A 65 3.85 -6.69 7.23
N TYR A 66 3.26 -6.70 6.04
CA TYR A 66 2.37 -7.76 5.60
C TYR A 66 3.07 -9.13 5.60
N PHE A 67 4.28 -9.23 5.05
CA PHE A 67 5.02 -10.50 4.99
C PHE A 67 5.61 -10.93 6.34
N VAL A 68 6.12 -9.98 7.13
CA VAL A 68 6.85 -10.31 8.37
C VAL A 68 5.91 -10.49 9.56
N VAL A 69 4.91 -9.61 9.71
CA VAL A 69 4.03 -9.59 10.89
C VAL A 69 2.73 -10.33 10.61
N LYS A 70 2.06 -10.01 9.51
CA LYS A 70 0.75 -10.59 9.22
C LYS A 70 0.79 -12.06 8.86
N HIS A 71 1.85 -12.53 8.20
CA HIS A 71 2.02 -13.94 7.87
C HIS A 71 2.44 -14.81 9.08
N LYS A 72 3.12 -14.25 10.08
CA LYS A 72 3.58 -15.02 11.25
C LYS A 72 2.47 -15.35 12.26
N ASP A 73 1.39 -14.58 12.29
CA ASP A 73 0.22 -14.84 13.16
C ASP A 73 -0.73 -15.92 12.61
N LYS A 74 -0.46 -16.44 11.42
CA LYS A 74 -1.24 -17.53 10.79
C LYS A 74 -0.70 -18.93 11.14
N LYS A 75 0.30 -19.04 12.02
CA LYS A 75 0.83 -20.32 12.53
C LYS A 75 0.39 -20.57 13.96
#